data_AF-A0A1F5BDA2-F1
#
_entry.id   AF-A0A1F5BDA2-F1
#
_cell.length_a   1.000
_cell.length_b   1.000
_cell.length_c   1.000
_cell.angle_alpha   90.00
_cell.angle_beta   90.00
_cell.angle_gamma   90.00
#
_symmetry.space_group_name_H-M   'P 1'
#
loop_
_entity.id
_entity.type
_entity.pdbx_description
1 polymer ?
#
loop_
_entity_poly.entity_id
_entity_poly.type
_entity_poly.pdbx_seq_one_letter_code
_entity_poly.pdbx_strand_id
1 'polypeptide(L)'
;MRKHKSEIGICQERHEPRQETRKPFCGKVCLVHSIFTSMEKETLTAKGSDLCLACGLCCKGVFFANTMNPEDYGVHLLRRRVTPSCLLHVDNKCLIYEHPRKSSLCSDYQCHLLKQLRDDVITLESAMRIVAEIVRLYERVAESLRLDSSKPVIKLALEAWENRKEEVSAGRLSKDQVLDIFSFMRLVDQYLKPNKPGHFFHGFRPRRA
;
A
#
# COMPACT_ATOMS: atom_id res chain seq x y z
N MET A 1 7.80 49.69 -32.68
CA MET A 1 6.68 48.73 -32.83
C MET A 1 6.93 47.83 -34.04
N ARG A 2 7.38 46.59 -33.83
CA ARG A 2 7.45 45.56 -34.89
C ARG A 2 6.80 44.30 -34.36
N LYS A 3 5.76 43.83 -35.07
CA LYS A 3 4.92 42.69 -34.72
C LYS A 3 5.59 41.41 -35.20
N HIS A 4 5.94 40.50 -34.30
CA HIS A 4 6.28 39.12 -34.64
C HIS A 4 4.98 38.30 -34.69
N LYS A 5 4.63 37.80 -35.88
CA LYS A 5 3.59 36.78 -36.10
C LYS A 5 4.23 35.42 -35.90
N SER A 6 3.69 34.62 -34.99
CA SER A 6 4.03 33.21 -34.79
C SER A 6 3.00 32.38 -35.54
N GLU A 7 3.46 31.61 -36.54
CA GLU A 7 2.61 30.69 -37.30
C GLU A 7 2.47 29.37 -36.53
N ILE A 8 1.22 28.99 -36.26
CA ILE A 8 0.85 27.73 -35.64
C ILE A 8 0.72 26.70 -36.77
N GLY A 9 1.66 25.76 -36.83
CA GLY A 9 1.59 24.60 -37.73
C GLY A 9 0.53 23.61 -37.24
N ILE A 10 -0.50 23.40 -38.06
CA ILE A 10 -1.54 22.39 -37.84
C ILE A 10 -1.02 21.07 -38.42
N CYS A 11 -0.76 20.08 -37.57
CA CYS A 11 -0.51 18.70 -38.00
C CYS A 11 -1.83 18.05 -38.43
N GLN A 12 -2.01 17.85 -39.74
CA GLN A 12 -3.08 17.01 -40.28
C GLN A 12 -2.72 15.53 -40.10
N GLU A 13 -3.47 14.84 -39.25
CA GLU A 13 -3.46 13.39 -39.14
C GLU A 13 -4.08 12.79 -40.42
N ARG A 14 -3.27 12.08 -41.21
CA ARG A 14 -3.76 11.25 -42.31
C ARG A 14 -4.24 9.92 -41.75
N HIS A 15 -5.54 9.67 -41.87
CA HIS A 15 -6.15 8.36 -41.70
C HIS A 15 -5.72 7.45 -42.86
N GLU A 16 -4.89 6.44 -42.59
CA GLU A 16 -4.68 5.29 -43.47
C GLU A 16 -5.77 4.22 -43.22
N PRO A 17 -6.38 3.66 -44.28
CA PRO A 17 -7.28 2.52 -44.15
C PRO A 17 -6.48 1.23 -43.92
N ARG A 18 -6.61 0.63 -42.74
CA ARG A 18 -6.07 -0.71 -42.42
C ARG A 18 -6.74 -1.75 -43.32
N GLN A 19 -5.96 -2.27 -44.28
CA GLN A 19 -6.33 -3.49 -45.00
C GLN A 19 -6.14 -4.71 -44.08
N GLU A 20 -7.26 -5.39 -43.85
CA GLU A 20 -7.42 -6.58 -43.02
C GLU A 20 -6.85 -7.80 -43.76
N THR A 21 -5.55 -8.05 -43.59
CA THR A 21 -4.91 -9.29 -44.04
C THR A 21 -5.21 -10.40 -43.04
N ARG A 22 -6.12 -11.30 -43.43
CA ARG A 22 -6.40 -12.56 -42.73
C ARG A 22 -5.12 -13.39 -42.66
N LYS A 23 -4.50 -13.44 -41.48
CA LYS A 23 -3.37 -14.35 -41.22
C LYS A 23 -3.89 -15.78 -41.04
N PRO A 24 -3.20 -16.79 -41.60
CA PRO A 24 -3.56 -18.20 -41.42
C PRO A 24 -3.31 -18.63 -39.98
N PHE A 25 -4.32 -19.27 -39.38
CA PHE A 25 -4.26 -19.95 -38.09
C PHE A 25 -3.19 -21.05 -38.11
N CYS A 26 -2.05 -20.82 -37.47
CA CYS A 26 -1.09 -21.87 -37.12
C CYS A 26 -1.54 -22.53 -35.82
N GLY A 27 -2.35 -23.59 -35.94
CA GLY A 27 -3.00 -24.28 -34.81
C GLY A 27 -2.14 -25.29 -34.04
N LYS A 28 -0.82 -25.11 -33.89
CA LYS A 28 0.04 -26.10 -33.20
C LYS A 28 1.14 -25.56 -32.28
N VAL A 29 1.07 -24.29 -31.87
CA VAL A 29 1.96 -23.74 -30.85
C VAL A 29 1.10 -23.10 -29.78
N CYS A 30 0.84 -23.77 -28.63
CA CYS A 30 0.49 -23.13 -27.34
C CYS A 30 0.16 -24.09 -26.18
N LEU A 31 0.76 -25.29 -26.06
CA LEU A 31 0.64 -26.08 -24.81
C LEU A 31 1.79 -25.83 -23.83
N VAL A 32 3.01 -25.58 -24.33
CA VAL A 32 4.20 -25.42 -23.46
C VAL A 32 4.24 -24.07 -22.72
N HIS A 33 3.67 -23.01 -23.32
CA HIS A 33 3.61 -21.69 -22.69
C HIS A 33 2.64 -21.63 -21.49
N SER A 34 1.60 -22.48 -21.49
CA SER A 34 0.57 -22.53 -20.43
C SER A 34 1.08 -23.18 -19.14
N ILE A 35 1.98 -24.15 -19.26
CA ILE A 35 2.57 -24.84 -18.11
C ILE A 35 3.60 -23.96 -17.41
N PHE A 36 4.45 -23.25 -18.17
CA PHE A 36 5.50 -22.40 -17.61
C PHE A 36 4.94 -21.20 -16.83
N THR A 37 3.84 -20.61 -17.32
CA THR A 37 3.16 -19.48 -16.63
C THR A 37 2.45 -19.88 -15.34
N SER A 38 2.05 -21.14 -15.20
CA SER A 38 1.35 -21.60 -13.98
C SER A 38 2.31 -21.77 -12.80
N MET A 39 3.53 -22.27 -13.03
CA MET A 39 4.53 -22.44 -11.96
C MET A 39 5.07 -21.11 -11.43
N GLU A 40 5.31 -20.11 -12.30
CA GLU A 40 5.83 -18.80 -11.87
C GLU A 40 4.84 -18.06 -10.95
N LYS A 41 3.54 -18.16 -11.25
CA LYS A 41 2.48 -17.49 -10.49
C LYS A 41 2.34 -18.00 -9.04
N GLU A 42 2.59 -19.28 -8.83
CA GLU A 42 2.48 -19.91 -7.50
C GLU A 42 3.61 -19.45 -6.58
N THR A 43 4.85 -19.38 -7.10
CA THR A 43 6.01 -18.90 -6.34
C THR A 43 5.88 -17.45 -5.90
N LEU A 44 5.28 -16.61 -6.75
CA LEU A 44 5.10 -15.20 -6.43
C LEU A 44 4.07 -14.99 -5.31
N THR A 45 3.01 -15.79 -5.30
CA THR A 45 1.99 -15.73 -4.25
C THR A 45 2.60 -16.08 -2.89
N ALA A 46 3.48 -17.09 -2.85
CA ALA A 46 4.23 -17.46 -1.65
C ALA A 46 5.15 -16.32 -1.17
N LYS A 47 5.98 -15.76 -2.06
CA LYS A 47 6.88 -14.62 -1.73
C LYS A 47 6.11 -13.39 -1.22
N GLY A 48 4.96 -13.09 -1.81
CA GLY A 48 4.10 -12.00 -1.37
C GLY A 48 3.51 -12.23 0.02
N SER A 49 3.08 -13.46 0.31
CA SER A 49 2.59 -13.86 1.63
C SER A 49 3.66 -13.67 2.71
N ASP A 50 4.88 -14.16 2.45
CA ASP A 50 6.02 -14.03 3.37
C ASP A 50 6.35 -12.56 3.67
N LEU A 51 6.36 -11.71 2.63
CA LEU A 51 6.61 -10.27 2.78
C LEU A 51 5.51 -9.58 3.62
N CYS A 52 4.24 -9.88 3.33
CA CYS A 52 3.12 -9.31 4.06
C CYS A 52 3.13 -9.74 5.53
N LEU A 53 3.54 -10.97 5.81
CA LEU A 53 3.67 -11.53 7.15
C LEU A 53 4.78 -10.89 7.96
N ALA A 54 5.96 -10.73 7.35
CA ALA A 54 7.04 -9.99 7.97
C ALA A 54 6.65 -8.55 8.28
N CYS A 55 5.81 -7.92 7.44
CA CYS A 55 5.40 -6.53 7.60
C CYS A 55 4.30 -6.34 8.65
N GLY A 56 3.18 -7.05 8.54
CA GLY A 56 2.07 -7.01 9.50
C GLY A 56 1.36 -5.67 9.72
N LEU A 57 1.86 -4.54 9.19
CA LEU A 57 1.34 -3.19 9.49
C LEU A 57 -0.13 -3.00 9.06
N CYS A 58 -0.54 -3.61 7.96
CA CYS A 58 -1.94 -3.62 7.52
C CYS A 58 -2.85 -4.30 8.55
N CYS A 59 -2.43 -5.46 9.06
CA CYS A 59 -3.15 -6.25 10.05
C CYS A 59 -3.18 -5.56 11.42
N LYS A 60 -2.15 -4.76 11.75
CA LYS A 60 -2.11 -3.87 12.93
C LYS A 60 -2.98 -2.60 12.75
N GLY A 61 -3.69 -2.46 11.63
CA GLY A 61 -4.56 -1.32 11.36
C GLY A 61 -3.83 -0.03 11.03
N VAL A 62 -2.51 -0.06 10.79
CA VAL A 62 -1.68 1.13 10.57
C VAL A 62 -2.19 1.96 9.40
N PHE A 63 -2.66 1.31 8.32
CA PHE A 63 -3.11 2.00 7.11
C PHE A 63 -4.62 2.24 7.01
N PHE A 64 -5.42 1.58 7.85
CA PHE A 64 -6.86 1.42 7.59
C PHE A 64 -7.77 1.82 8.75
N ALA A 65 -7.22 2.45 9.80
CA ALA A 65 -7.97 2.66 11.04
C ALA A 65 -9.23 3.54 10.94
N ASN A 66 -9.43 4.24 9.81
CA ASN A 66 -10.64 5.02 9.56
C ASN A 66 -11.49 4.49 8.39
N THR A 67 -11.08 3.41 7.73
CA THR A 67 -11.74 2.92 6.50
C THR A 67 -12.37 1.54 6.62
N MET A 68 -12.07 0.78 7.68
CA MET A 68 -12.74 -0.50 7.92
C MET A 68 -14.03 -0.29 8.71
N ASN A 69 -15.19 -0.54 8.10
CA ASN A 69 -16.43 -0.72 8.85
C ASN A 69 -16.40 -2.12 9.49
N PRO A 70 -16.61 -2.28 10.81
CA PRO A 70 -16.72 -3.60 11.46
C PRO A 70 -17.71 -4.55 10.78
N GLU A 71 -18.78 -3.99 10.21
CA GLU A 71 -19.83 -4.73 9.50
C GLU A 71 -19.29 -5.46 8.26
N ASP A 72 -18.26 -4.93 7.60
CA ASP A 72 -17.64 -5.54 6.41
C ASP A 72 -16.95 -6.87 6.72
N TYR A 73 -16.66 -7.14 8.00
CA TYR A 73 -16.02 -8.38 8.46
C TYR A 73 -17.04 -9.39 9.00
N GLY A 74 -18.34 -9.06 9.01
CA GLY A 74 -19.35 -9.90 9.65
C GLY A 74 -19.14 -10.09 11.15
N VAL A 75 -18.29 -9.25 11.77
CA VAL A 75 -18.04 -9.28 13.20
C VAL A 75 -18.90 -8.21 13.84
N HIS A 76 -19.97 -8.62 14.52
CA HIS A 76 -20.65 -7.75 15.46
C HIS A 76 -19.69 -7.48 16.63
N LEU A 77 -18.82 -6.47 16.48
CA LEU A 77 -17.89 -6.07 17.53
C LEU A 77 -18.72 -5.61 18.74
N LEU A 78 -18.77 -6.46 19.76
CA LEU A 78 -19.32 -6.14 21.07
C LEU A 78 -18.47 -5.03 21.72
N ARG A 79 -18.73 -3.77 21.35
CA ARG A 79 -18.45 -2.48 22.04
C ARG A 79 -17.22 -2.36 22.96
N ARG A 80 -16.13 -3.11 22.78
CA ARG A 80 -14.93 -3.01 23.60
C ARG A 80 -13.67 -2.85 22.76
N ARG A 81 -12.81 -1.98 23.29
CA ARG A 81 -11.63 -1.33 22.71
C ARG A 81 -10.46 -2.30 22.50
N VAL A 82 -10.72 -3.44 21.90
CA VAL A 82 -9.65 -4.32 21.42
C VAL A 82 -9.53 -4.02 19.94
N THR A 83 -8.42 -3.42 19.51
CA THR A 83 -8.07 -3.36 18.10
C THR A 83 -8.13 -4.80 17.59
N PRO A 84 -9.13 -5.17 16.76
CA PRO A 84 -9.29 -6.56 16.38
C PRO A 84 -8.05 -6.92 15.56
N SER A 85 -7.24 -7.84 16.10
CA SER A 85 -6.26 -8.55 15.30
C SER A 85 -6.98 -9.09 14.08
N CYS A 86 -6.48 -8.78 12.89
CA CYS A 86 -7.11 -9.20 11.64
C CYS A 86 -7.48 -10.69 11.69
N LEU A 87 -8.75 -11.04 11.45
CA LEU A 87 -9.23 -12.42 11.51
C LEU A 87 -8.53 -13.35 10.50
N LEU A 88 -7.89 -12.77 9.48
CA LEU A 88 -7.14 -13.49 8.46
C LEU A 88 -5.68 -13.73 8.87
N HIS A 89 -5.26 -13.25 10.04
CA HIS A 89 -3.96 -13.53 10.62
C HIS A 89 -4.06 -14.73 11.56
N VAL A 90 -3.81 -15.92 11.03
CA VAL A 90 -3.90 -17.21 11.74
C VAL A 90 -2.52 -17.85 11.76
N ASP A 91 -2.04 -18.29 12.92
CA ASP A 91 -0.75 -18.99 13.08
C ASP A 91 0.46 -18.26 12.45
N ASN A 92 0.53 -16.93 12.62
CA ASN A 92 1.53 -16.07 11.98
C ASN A 92 1.52 -16.17 10.44
N LYS A 93 0.37 -16.53 9.85
CA LYS A 93 0.12 -16.56 8.41
C LYS A 93 -1.02 -15.62 8.03
N CYS A 94 -0.83 -14.87 6.95
CA CYS A 94 -1.85 -13.99 6.41
C CYS A 94 -2.60 -14.77 5.34
N LEU A 95 -3.79 -15.27 5.68
CA LEU A 95 -4.60 -16.07 4.79
C LEU A 95 -5.35 -15.23 3.74
N ILE A 96 -4.99 -13.95 3.57
CA ILE A 96 -5.64 -13.00 2.65
C ILE A 96 -5.67 -13.49 1.20
N TYR A 97 -4.69 -14.28 0.77
CA TYR A 97 -4.63 -14.78 -0.61
C TYR A 97 -5.48 -16.04 -0.82
N GLU A 98 -5.68 -16.82 0.23
CA GLU A 98 -6.36 -18.13 0.20
C GLU A 98 -7.81 -18.05 0.70
N HIS A 99 -8.16 -17.06 1.52
CA HIS A 99 -9.43 -17.03 2.23
C HIS A 99 -10.59 -16.55 1.32
N PRO A 100 -11.67 -17.35 1.17
CA PRO A 100 -12.78 -17.02 0.27
C PRO A 100 -13.63 -15.84 0.75
N ARG A 101 -13.61 -15.52 2.05
CA ARG A 101 -14.35 -14.38 2.64
C ARG A 101 -13.47 -13.15 2.91
N LYS A 102 -12.37 -12.97 2.18
CA LYS A 102 -11.53 -11.78 2.34
C LYS A 102 -12.32 -10.51 2.00
N SER A 103 -12.10 -9.43 2.75
CA SER A 103 -12.67 -8.11 2.42
C SER A 103 -12.11 -7.63 1.08
N SER A 104 -12.94 -6.95 0.28
CA SER A 104 -12.53 -6.32 -0.98
C SER A 104 -11.41 -5.29 -0.76
N LEU A 105 -11.42 -4.59 0.38
CA LEU A 105 -10.36 -3.64 0.75
C LEU A 105 -8.99 -4.32 0.80
N CYS A 106 -8.97 -5.51 1.40
CA CYS A 106 -7.79 -6.34 1.55
C CYS A 106 -7.35 -6.94 0.21
N SER A 107 -8.27 -7.39 -0.64
CA SER A 107 -7.92 -7.93 -1.95
C SER A 107 -7.38 -6.90 -2.92
N ASP A 108 -7.89 -5.67 -2.85
CA ASP A 108 -7.57 -4.61 -3.81
C ASP A 108 -6.31 -3.85 -3.41
N TYR A 109 -6.01 -3.82 -2.11
CA TYR A 109 -4.81 -3.17 -1.62
C TYR A 109 -3.55 -4.00 -1.89
N GLN A 110 -2.66 -3.43 -2.68
CA GLN A 110 -1.28 -3.88 -2.84
C GLN A 110 -0.35 -2.70 -2.58
N CYS A 111 0.47 -2.82 -1.54
CA CYS A 111 1.48 -1.81 -1.21
C CYS A 111 2.52 -1.70 -2.34
N HIS A 112 3.23 -0.59 -2.43
CA HIS A 112 4.18 -0.37 -3.52
C HIS A 112 5.32 -1.41 -3.51
N LEU A 113 5.80 -1.80 -2.34
CA LEU A 113 6.85 -2.81 -2.18
C LEU A 113 6.41 -4.19 -2.70
N LEU A 114 5.17 -4.60 -2.43
CA LEU A 114 4.63 -5.85 -2.96
C LEU A 114 4.52 -5.81 -4.49
N LYS A 115 4.16 -4.65 -5.06
CA LYS A 115 4.15 -4.47 -6.53
C LYS A 115 5.55 -4.56 -7.10
N GLN A 116 6.54 -3.90 -6.49
CA GLN A 116 7.94 -4.00 -6.91
C GLN A 116 8.45 -5.45 -6.86
N LEU A 117 8.09 -6.20 -5.82
CA LEU A 117 8.47 -7.61 -5.69
C LEU A 117 7.80 -8.46 -6.78
N ARG A 118 6.52 -8.21 -7.09
CA ARG A 118 5.82 -8.91 -8.18
C ARG A 118 6.40 -8.61 -9.54
N ASP A 119 6.74 -7.36 -9.78
CA ASP A 119 7.20 -6.90 -11.07
C ASP A 119 8.72 -7.16 -11.22
N ASP A 120 9.31 -8.01 -10.35
CA ASP A 120 10.73 -8.38 -10.25
C ASP A 120 11.70 -7.19 -10.21
N VAL A 121 11.22 -6.02 -9.79
CA VAL A 121 12.02 -4.79 -9.60
C VAL A 121 12.93 -4.90 -8.38
N ILE A 122 12.50 -5.66 -7.37
CA ILE A 122 13.25 -5.90 -6.14
C ILE A 122 13.22 -7.38 -5.75
N THR A 123 14.32 -7.90 -5.22
CA THR A 123 14.38 -9.26 -4.69
C THR A 123 13.64 -9.40 -3.36
N LEU A 124 13.16 -10.60 -3.03
CA LEU A 124 12.51 -10.88 -1.74
C LEU A 124 13.41 -10.50 -0.57
N GLU A 125 14.69 -10.85 -0.60
CA GLU A 125 15.67 -10.51 0.44
C GLU A 125 15.76 -9.00 0.67
N SER A 126 15.82 -8.21 -0.41
CA SER A 126 15.89 -6.75 -0.31
C SER A 126 14.59 -6.15 0.21
N ALA A 127 13.44 -6.69 -0.22
CA ALA A 127 12.14 -6.30 0.30
C ALA A 127 12.00 -6.62 1.80
N MET A 128 12.50 -7.77 2.25
CA MET A 128 12.51 -8.18 3.67
C MET A 128 13.36 -7.24 4.52
N ARG A 129 14.52 -6.80 4.03
CA ARG A 129 15.35 -5.79 4.72
C ARG A 129 14.62 -4.46 4.89
N ILE A 130 13.92 -4.01 3.85
CA ILE A 130 13.11 -2.78 3.92
C ILE A 130 11.99 -2.94 4.94
N VAL A 131 11.27 -4.06 4.91
CA VAL A 131 10.20 -4.36 5.87
C VAL A 131 10.72 -4.36 7.30
N ALA A 132 11.85 -5.04 7.56
CA ALA A 132 12.45 -5.10 8.89
C ALA A 132 12.76 -3.69 9.43
N GLU A 133 13.29 -2.80 8.59
CA GLU A 133 13.59 -1.43 8.99
C GLU A 133 12.31 -0.60 9.26
N ILE A 134 11.28 -0.75 8.42
CA ILE A 134 10.00 -0.08 8.62
C ILE A 134 9.35 -0.55 9.92
N VAL A 135 9.33 -1.86 10.19
CA VAL A 135 8.73 -2.43 11.41
C VAL A 135 9.49 -1.95 12.65
N ARG A 136 10.83 -1.95 12.62
CA ARG A 136 11.66 -1.43 13.71
C ARG A 136 11.37 0.05 13.99
N LEU A 137 11.21 0.87 12.95
CA LEU A 137 10.84 2.28 13.08
C LEU A 137 9.42 2.45 13.63
N TYR A 138 8.47 1.66 13.12
CA TYR A 138 7.10 1.65 13.60
C TYR A 138 7.02 1.38 15.11
N GLU A 139 7.75 0.37 15.61
CA GLU A 139 7.75 0.01 17.03
C GLU A 139 8.32 1.14 17.90
N ARG A 140 9.41 1.78 17.48
CA ARG A 140 9.98 2.93 18.20
C ARG A 140 9.03 4.15 18.21
N VAL A 141 8.35 4.40 17.10
CA VAL A 141 7.36 5.48 16.99
C VAL A 141 6.13 5.16 17.84
N ALA A 142 5.65 3.92 17.80
CA ALA A 142 4.54 3.42 18.62
C ALA A 142 4.80 3.59 20.11
N GLU A 143 5.99 3.20 20.57
CA GLU A 143 6.43 3.37 21.96
C GLU A 143 6.50 4.86 22.35
N SER A 144 7.09 5.68 21.48
CA SER A 144 7.27 7.11 21.72
C SER A 144 5.95 7.88 21.84
N LEU A 145 4.94 7.46 21.08
CA LEU A 145 3.64 8.11 21.03
C LEU A 145 2.65 7.58 22.08
N ARG A 146 3.10 6.70 22.99
CA ARG A 146 2.33 6.12 24.12
C ARG A 146 0.92 5.70 23.70
N LEU A 147 0.80 4.50 23.13
CA LEU A 147 -0.43 3.95 22.52
C LEU A 147 -1.60 3.65 23.48
N ASP A 148 -1.87 4.51 24.47
CA ASP A 148 -3.17 4.54 25.17
C ASP A 148 -4.27 5.22 24.35
N SER A 149 -3.91 5.80 23.20
CA SER A 149 -4.87 6.48 22.33
C SER A 149 -5.57 5.50 21.40
N SER A 150 -6.89 5.69 21.23
CA SER A 150 -7.70 4.96 20.24
C SER A 150 -7.35 5.28 18.78
N LYS A 151 -6.32 6.11 18.53
CA LYS A 151 -5.90 6.53 17.20
C LYS A 151 -4.81 5.61 16.66
N PRO A 152 -4.76 5.37 15.34
CA PRO A 152 -3.66 4.62 14.75
C PRO A 152 -2.34 5.37 14.83
N VAL A 153 -1.24 4.62 14.96
CA VAL A 153 0.12 5.15 14.99
C VAL A 153 0.40 6.08 13.81
N ILE A 154 -0.04 5.75 12.59
CA ILE A 154 0.23 6.62 11.43
C ILE A 154 -0.39 8.01 11.57
N LYS A 155 -1.58 8.08 12.18
CA LYS A 155 -2.29 9.35 12.37
C LYS A 155 -1.61 10.16 13.47
N LEU A 156 -1.23 9.51 14.56
CA LEU A 156 -0.45 10.14 15.62
C LEU A 156 0.91 10.64 15.11
N ALA A 157 1.58 9.85 14.27
CA ALA A 157 2.86 10.20 13.66
C ALA A 157 2.72 11.41 12.72
N LEU A 158 1.65 11.47 11.92
CA LEU A 158 1.33 12.62 11.09
C LEU A 158 1.05 13.87 11.93
N GLU A 159 0.17 13.77 12.93
CA GLU A 159 -0.15 14.87 13.85
C GLU A 159 1.10 15.38 14.58
N ALA A 160 1.96 14.48 15.07
CA ALA A 160 3.22 14.81 15.73
C ALA A 160 4.24 15.45 14.77
N TRP A 161 4.29 15.01 13.52
CA TRP A 161 5.17 15.59 12.50
C TRP A 161 4.75 17.01 12.09
N GLU A 162 3.45 17.23 11.92
CA GLU A 162 2.86 18.54 11.60
C GLU A 162 3.13 19.54 12.74
N ASN A 163 3.01 19.11 13.99
CA ASN A 163 3.23 19.93 15.20
C ASN A 163 4.64 19.76 15.82
N ARG A 164 5.63 19.31 15.04
CA ARG A 164 6.94 18.90 15.58
C ARG A 164 7.67 19.98 16.37
N LYS A 165 7.50 21.26 16.02
CA LYS A 165 8.16 22.37 16.73
C LYS A 165 7.57 22.52 18.12
N GLU A 166 6.25 22.44 18.22
CA GLU A 166 5.48 22.55 19.44
C GLU A 166 5.69 21.32 20.35
N GLU A 167 5.71 20.11 19.78
CA GLU A 167 5.98 18.86 20.52
C GLU A 167 7.38 18.85 21.16
N VAL A 168 8.40 19.29 20.42
CA VAL A 168 9.77 19.40 20.93
C VAL A 168 9.89 20.51 21.97
N SER A 169 9.28 21.67 21.71
CA SER A 169 9.32 22.81 22.64
C SER A 169 8.57 22.51 23.95
N ALA A 170 7.51 21.71 23.90
CA ALA A 170 6.76 21.24 25.05
C ALA A 170 7.42 20.06 25.79
N GLY A 171 8.55 19.56 25.28
CA GLY A 171 9.26 18.41 25.87
C GLY A 171 8.51 17.08 25.79
N ARG A 172 7.46 16.99 24.96
CA ARG A 172 6.68 15.76 24.76
C ARG A 172 7.41 14.76 23.87
N LEU A 173 8.22 15.26 22.94
CA LEU A 173 9.08 14.46 22.08
C LEU A 173 10.52 14.98 22.11
N SER A 174 11.46 14.06 22.20
CA SER A 174 12.88 14.32 21.98
C SER A 174 13.19 14.49 20.47
N LYS A 175 14.35 15.08 20.16
CA LYS A 175 14.81 15.23 18.76
C LYS A 175 14.93 13.88 18.06
N ASP A 176 15.39 12.86 18.75
CA ASP A 176 15.57 11.51 18.18
C ASP A 176 14.22 10.87 17.84
N GLN A 177 13.20 11.06 18.68
CA GLN A 177 11.84 10.59 18.40
C GLN A 177 11.23 11.28 17.17
N VAL A 178 11.49 12.57 16.98
CA VAL A 178 11.05 13.28 15.76
C VAL A 178 11.74 12.73 14.51
N LEU A 179 13.03 12.39 14.61
CA LEU A 179 13.79 11.76 13.51
C LEU A 179 13.26 10.36 13.18
N ASP A 180 12.90 9.58 14.19
CA ASP A 180 12.28 8.27 13.99
C ASP A 180 10.90 8.39 13.32
N ILE A 181 10.06 9.34 13.76
CA ILE A 181 8.77 9.64 13.12
C ILE A 181 8.98 10.04 11.65
N PHE A 182 9.92 10.93 11.36
CA PHE A 182 10.23 11.35 10.00
C PHE A 182 10.70 10.19 9.13
N SER A 183 11.63 9.39 9.65
CA SER A 183 12.21 8.25 8.93
C SER A 183 11.13 7.20 8.63
N PHE A 184 10.27 6.90 9.60
CA PHE A 184 9.11 6.03 9.42
C PHE A 184 8.19 6.55 8.31
N MET A 185 7.77 7.82 8.39
CA MET A 185 6.86 8.42 7.43
C MET A 185 7.44 8.43 6.00
N ARG A 186 8.73 8.69 5.85
CA ARG A 186 9.43 8.65 4.57
C ARG A 186 9.41 7.25 3.96
N LEU A 187 9.71 6.21 4.73
CA LEU A 187 9.70 4.84 4.22
C LEU A 187 8.28 4.35 3.90
N VAL A 188 7.30 4.73 4.71
CA VAL A 188 5.89 4.46 4.44
C VAL A 188 5.47 5.08 3.11
N ASP A 189 5.80 6.34 2.87
CA ASP A 189 5.50 7.05 1.64
C ASP A 189 6.18 6.39 0.42
N GLN A 190 7.46 6.06 0.57
CA GLN A 190 8.27 5.49 -0.50
C GLN A 190 7.89 4.05 -0.87
N TYR A 191 7.58 3.20 0.11
CA TYR A 191 7.45 1.75 -0.10
C TYR A 191 6.04 1.20 0.15
N LEU A 192 5.21 1.85 0.96
CA LEU A 192 3.94 1.27 1.39
C LEU A 192 2.71 1.96 0.80
N LYS A 193 2.76 3.26 0.52
CA LYS A 193 1.67 3.95 -0.18
C LYS A 193 1.58 3.47 -1.63
N PRO A 194 0.38 3.09 -2.13
CA PRO A 194 0.23 2.75 -3.52
C PRO A 194 0.27 4.01 -4.39
N ASN A 195 0.95 3.92 -5.54
CA ASN A 195 1.09 4.99 -6.54
C ASN A 195 -0.22 5.54 -7.15
N LYS A 196 -1.41 5.06 -6.74
CA LYS A 196 -2.68 5.63 -7.19
C LYS A 196 -3.21 6.60 -6.13
N PRO A 197 -3.00 7.92 -6.28
CA PRO A 197 -3.69 8.90 -5.45
C PRO A 197 -5.21 8.73 -5.63
N GLY A 198 -5.94 8.50 -4.54
CA GLY A 198 -7.40 8.36 -4.57
C GLY A 198 -7.96 7.32 -3.61
N HIS A 199 -7.35 6.14 -3.50
CA HIS A 199 -7.98 5.03 -2.74
C HIS A 199 -7.98 5.19 -1.21
N PHE A 200 -7.04 5.95 -0.63
CA PHE A 200 -6.97 6.14 0.82
C PHE A 200 -7.80 7.30 1.36
N PHE A 201 -8.21 8.24 0.51
CA PHE A 201 -8.80 9.51 0.97
C PHE A 201 -10.28 9.70 0.62
N HIS A 202 -10.92 8.74 -0.04
CA HIS A 202 -12.36 8.85 -0.35
C HIS A 202 -13.28 8.83 0.89
N GLY A 203 -12.76 8.59 2.10
CA GLY A 203 -13.50 8.69 3.36
C GLY A 203 -13.52 10.08 4.02
N PHE A 204 -12.70 11.04 3.58
CA PHE A 204 -12.69 12.41 4.12
C PHE A 204 -13.37 13.36 3.12
N ARG A 205 -14.69 13.23 2.94
CA ARG A 205 -15.46 14.40 2.53
C ARG A 205 -15.59 15.27 3.76
N PRO A 206 -14.98 16.48 3.83
CA PRO A 206 -15.30 17.39 4.91
C PRO A 206 -16.82 17.55 4.92
N ARG A 207 -17.46 17.33 6.08
CA ARG A 207 -18.84 17.77 6.26
C ARG A 207 -18.83 19.25 5.92
N ARG A 208 -19.49 19.63 4.83
CA ARG A 208 -19.77 21.04 4.56
C ARG A 208 -20.55 21.53 5.78
N ALA A 209 -19.97 22.48 6.49
CA ALA A 209 -20.64 23.23 7.54
C ALA A 209 -21.81 24.00 6.92
#